data_AF-A0A0J0XGU4-F1
#
_entry.id   AF-A0A0J0XGU4-F1
#
_cell.length_a   1.000
_cell.length_b   1.000
_cell.length_c   1.000
_cell.angle_alpha   90.00
_cell.angle_beta   90.00
_cell.angle_gamma   90.00
#
_symmetry.space_group_name_H-M   'P 1'
#
loop_
_entity.id
_entity.type
_entity.pdbx_description
1 polymer ?
#
loop_
_entity_poly.entity_id
_entity_poly.type
_entity_poly.pdbx_seq_one_letter_code
_entity_poly.pdbx_strand_id
1 'polypeptide(L)'
;MARTGLQKEVIELYRRGVRNAMSKAPDQREAFLIHLRYTFRHPPLTPRDFTAIEHQIRRFRRTLEMLSEPSTQRIGLSDDMRYWWANEVERAHARAAIAEMKKAKAAKEASSEV
;
A
#
# COMPACT_ATOMS: atom_id res chain seq x y z
N MET A 1 2.00 -10.02 19.85
CA MET A 1 0.88 -10.95 19.58
C MET A 1 1.11 -11.67 18.26
N ALA A 2 0.87 -12.98 18.20
CA ALA A 2 1.02 -13.75 16.97
C ALA A 2 -0.08 -13.37 15.96
N ARG A 3 0.26 -13.28 14.67
CA ARG A 3 -0.74 -13.05 13.61
C ARG A 3 -1.58 -14.30 13.40
N THR A 4 -2.89 -14.14 13.23
CA THR A 4 -3.79 -15.24 12.88
C THR A 4 -3.46 -15.80 11.50
N GLY A 5 -3.91 -17.03 11.19
CA GLY A 5 -3.70 -17.66 9.87
C GLY A 5 -4.19 -16.75 8.74
N LEU A 6 -5.41 -16.24 8.87
CA LEU A 6 -6.02 -15.32 7.90
C LEU A 6 -5.22 -14.04 7.71
N GLN A 7 -4.70 -13.44 8.78
CA GLN A 7 -3.84 -12.25 8.69
C GLN A 7 -2.53 -12.53 7.93
N LYS A 8 -1.94 -13.72 8.13
CA LYS A 8 -0.75 -14.13 7.38
C LYS A 8 -1.05 -14.24 5.89
N GLU A 9 -2.19 -14.83 5.53
CA GLU A 9 -2.61 -14.95 4.13
C GLU A 9 -2.82 -13.59 3.46
N VAL A 10 -3.46 -12.63 4.14
CA VAL A 10 -3.63 -11.27 3.62
C VAL A 10 -2.27 -10.61 3.35
N ILE A 11 -1.31 -10.74 4.28
CA ILE A 11 0.02 -10.17 4.13
C ILE A 11 0.81 -10.84 3.00
N GLU A 12 0.74 -12.16 2.90
CA GLU A 12 1.38 -12.90 1.82
C GLU A 12 0.84 -12.47 0.46
N LEU A 13 -0.48 -12.33 0.35
CA LEU A 13 -1.15 -11.90 -0.86
C LEU A 13 -0.74 -10.48 -1.25
N TYR A 14 -0.67 -9.56 -0.29
CA TYR A 14 -0.17 -8.20 -0.52
C TYR A 14 1.28 -8.22 -1.04
N ARG A 15 2.16 -9.00 -0.41
CA ARG A 15 3.57 -9.14 -0.84
C ARG A 15 3.69 -9.73 -2.25
N ARG A 16 2.87 -10.72 -2.59
CA ARG A 16 2.81 -11.28 -3.95
C ARG A 16 2.36 -10.22 -4.96
N GLY A 17 1.36 -9.40 -4.60
CA GLY A 17 0.94 -8.26 -5.41
C GLY A 17 2.05 -7.25 -5.66
N VAL A 18 2.81 -6.89 -4.62
CA VAL A 18 3.96 -5.97 -4.77
C VAL A 18 5.00 -6.57 -5.72
N ARG A 19 5.36 -7.85 -5.55
CA ARG A 19 6.31 -8.52 -6.46
C ARG A 19 5.83 -8.51 -7.91
N ASN A 20 4.54 -8.77 -8.14
CA ASN A 20 3.94 -8.68 -9.47
C ASN A 20 4.01 -7.26 -10.04
N ALA A 21 3.69 -6.23 -9.24
CA ALA A 21 3.82 -4.85 -9.69
C ALA A 21 5.27 -4.50 -10.08
N MET A 22 6.25 -4.95 -9.30
CA MET A 22 7.67 -4.70 -9.57
C MET A 22 8.20 -5.43 -10.81
N SER A 23 7.55 -6.52 -11.24
CA SER A 23 7.90 -7.21 -12.49
C SER A 23 7.39 -6.50 -13.74
N LYS A 24 6.53 -5.47 -13.62
CA LYS A 24 6.03 -4.69 -14.75
C LYS A 24 7.05 -3.63 -15.20
N ALA A 25 6.81 -3.05 -16.37
CA ALA A 25 7.61 -1.96 -16.93
C ALA A 25 7.63 -0.75 -15.97
N PRO A 26 8.77 -0.04 -15.78
CA PRO A 26 8.94 1.00 -14.77
C PRO A 26 7.84 2.07 -14.74
N ASP A 27 7.38 2.49 -15.93
CA ASP A 27 6.32 3.48 -16.14
C ASP A 27 4.92 2.97 -15.74
N GLN A 28 4.71 1.66 -15.73
CA GLN A 28 3.44 1.04 -15.34
C GLN A 28 3.42 0.60 -13.87
N ARG A 29 4.59 0.41 -13.23
CA ARG A 29 4.69 -0.09 -11.83
C ARG A 29 3.86 0.72 -10.85
N GLU A 30 3.89 2.04 -10.98
CA GLU A 30 3.19 2.95 -10.09
C GLU A 30 1.69 2.66 -10.10
N ALA A 31 1.08 2.49 -11.27
CA ALA A 31 -0.35 2.19 -11.38
C ALA A 31 -0.71 0.87 -10.67
N PHE A 32 0.07 -0.20 -10.90
CA PHE A 32 -0.14 -1.47 -10.19
C PHE A 32 0.00 -1.33 -8.67
N LEU A 33 0.99 -0.57 -8.20
CA LEU A 33 1.19 -0.34 -6.77
C LEU A 33 0.05 0.48 -6.16
N ILE A 34 -0.42 1.54 -6.82
CA ILE A 34 -1.54 2.36 -6.34
C ILE A 34 -2.81 1.50 -6.25
N HIS A 35 -3.14 0.75 -7.30
CA HIS A 35 -4.30 -0.13 -7.32
C HIS A 35 -4.25 -1.16 -6.16
N LEU A 36 -3.11 -1.80 -5.98
CA LEU A 36 -2.88 -2.76 -4.90
C LEU A 36 -3.05 -2.10 -3.52
N ARG A 37 -2.36 -0.99 -3.27
CA ARG A 37 -2.40 -0.31 -1.98
C ARG A 37 -3.80 0.20 -1.65
N TYR A 38 -4.48 0.81 -2.62
CA TYR A 38 -5.84 1.31 -2.45
C TYR A 38 -6.80 0.18 -2.06
N THR A 39 -6.74 -0.95 -2.77
CA THR A 39 -7.63 -2.10 -2.54
C THR A 39 -7.49 -2.68 -1.13
N PHE A 40 -6.26 -2.79 -0.61
CA PHE A 40 -6.02 -3.30 0.74
C PHE A 40 -6.31 -2.26 1.83
N ARG A 41 -6.27 -0.95 1.51
CA ARG A 41 -6.49 0.12 2.48
C ARG A 41 -7.96 0.52 2.63
N HIS A 42 -8.76 0.32 1.59
CA HIS A 42 -10.19 0.60 1.58
C HIS A 42 -11.03 -0.66 1.32
N PRO A 43 -10.87 -1.73 2.11
CA PRO A 43 -11.77 -2.86 2.00
C PRO A 43 -13.15 -2.42 2.52
N PRO A 44 -14.26 -2.80 1.85
CA PRO A 44 -15.60 -2.62 2.38
C PRO A 44 -15.91 -3.69 3.45
N LEU A 45 -14.95 -3.98 4.33
CA LEU A 45 -14.96 -5.09 5.28
C LEU A 45 -14.44 -4.63 6.64
N THR A 46 -15.01 -5.18 7.71
CA THR A 46 -14.50 -5.05 9.06
C THR A 46 -13.64 -6.26 9.43
N PRO A 47 -12.75 -6.16 10.45
CA PRO A 47 -11.95 -7.30 10.91
C PRO A 47 -12.76 -8.50 11.40
N ARG A 48 -14.06 -8.34 11.66
CA ARG A 48 -14.97 -9.40 12.13
C ARG A 48 -15.63 -10.19 11.00
N ASP A 49 -15.52 -9.72 9.75
CA ASP A 49 -16.20 -10.31 8.60
C ASP A 49 -15.40 -11.46 7.99
N PHE A 50 -15.08 -12.49 8.78
CA PHE A 50 -14.14 -13.56 8.41
C PHE A 50 -14.45 -14.22 7.06
N THR A 51 -15.70 -14.63 6.83
CA THR A 51 -16.12 -15.27 5.57
C THR A 51 -15.99 -14.34 4.36
N ALA A 52 -16.28 -13.05 4.55
CA ALA A 52 -16.17 -12.07 3.49
C ALA A 52 -14.70 -11.73 3.18
N ILE A 53 -13.83 -11.69 4.20
CA ILE A 53 -12.38 -11.57 4.03
C ILE A 53 -11.83 -12.76 3.22
N GLU A 54 -12.21 -13.99 3.57
CA GLU A 54 -11.79 -15.17 2.81
C GLU A 54 -12.27 -15.12 1.35
N HIS A 55 -13.53 -14.73 1.12
CA HIS A 55 -14.04 -14.56 -0.23
C HIS A 55 -13.24 -13.52 -1.01
N GLN A 56 -12.89 -12.39 -0.38
CA GLN A 56 -12.09 -11.35 -0.99
C GLN A 56 -10.66 -11.81 -1.28
N ILE A 57 -10.04 -12.61 -0.39
CA ILE A 57 -8.74 -13.26 -0.62
C ILE A 57 -8.83 -14.17 -1.85
N ARG A 58 -9.84 -15.05 -1.93
CA ARG A 58 -10.04 -15.94 -3.08
C ARG A 58 -10.23 -15.16 -4.38
N ARG A 59 -11.03 -14.09 -4.35
CA ARG A 59 -11.24 -13.20 -5.51
C ARG A 59 -9.92 -12.53 -5.93
N PHE A 60 -9.18 -11.96 -4.99
CA PHE A 60 -7.97 -11.22 -5.31
C PHE A 60 -6.83 -12.14 -5.76
N ARG A 61 -6.76 -13.40 -5.30
CA ARG A 61 -5.85 -14.42 -5.86
C ARG A 61 -6.06 -14.60 -7.36
N ARG A 62 -7.32 -14.77 -7.80
CA ARG A 62 -7.67 -14.86 -9.23
C ARG A 62 -7.33 -13.59 -10.00
N THR A 63 -7.61 -12.41 -9.42
CA THR A 63 -7.20 -11.13 -10.02
C THR A 63 -5.68 -11.06 -10.19
N LEU A 64 -4.91 -11.50 -9.19
CA LEU A 64 -3.45 -11.50 -9.25
C LEU A 64 -2.89 -12.45 -10.30
N GLU A 65 -3.52 -13.62 -10.50
CA GLU A 65 -3.13 -14.55 -11.55
C GLU A 65 -3.25 -13.90 -12.93
N MET A 66 -4.41 -13.29 -13.23
CA MET A 66 -4.63 -12.53 -14.47
C MET A 66 -3.66 -11.34 -14.62
N LEU A 67 -3.45 -10.55 -13.54
CA LEU A 67 -2.50 -9.44 -13.56
C LEU A 67 -1.05 -9.90 -13.66
N SER A 68 -0.76 -11.17 -13.35
CA SER A 68 0.58 -11.76 -13.49
C SER A 68 0.91 -12.22 -14.89
N GLU A 69 -0.09 -12.33 -15.77
CA GLU A 69 0.15 -12.68 -17.16
C GLU A 69 1.05 -11.64 -17.85
N PRO A 70 1.99 -12.08 -18.72
CA PRO A 70 2.85 -11.17 -19.49
C PRO A 70 2.08 -10.26 -20.46
N SER A 71 0.91 -10.71 -20.92
CA SER A 71 -0.03 -9.95 -21.75
C SER A 71 -0.58 -8.71 -21.05
N THR A 72 -0.74 -8.78 -19.72
CA THR A 72 -1.28 -7.67 -18.93
C THR A 72 -0.18 -6.68 -18.56
N GLN A 73 0.05 -5.71 -19.44
CA GLN A 73 1.14 -4.73 -19.27
C GLN A 73 0.71 -3.44 -18.55
N ARG A 74 -0.57 -3.06 -18.67
CA ARG A 74 -1.11 -1.80 -18.15
C ARG A 74 -2.44 -2.03 -17.44
N ILE A 75 -2.69 -1.21 -16.42
CA ILE A 75 -4.01 -1.08 -15.77
C ILE A 75 -4.43 0.38 -15.71
N GLY A 76 -5.73 0.63 -15.77
CA GLY A 76 -6.31 1.94 -15.49
C GLY A 76 -6.49 2.16 -13.98
N LEU A 77 -6.26 3.40 -13.53
CA LEU A 77 -6.62 3.85 -12.18
C LEU A 77 -7.88 4.73 -12.26
N SER A 78 -8.79 4.55 -11.31
CA SER A 78 -9.89 5.50 -11.10
C SER A 78 -9.38 6.82 -10.54
N ASP A 79 -10.18 7.88 -10.69
CA ASP A 79 -9.84 9.20 -10.15
C ASP A 79 -9.70 9.18 -8.63
N ASP A 80 -10.56 8.42 -7.93
CA ASP A 80 -10.46 8.22 -6.48
C ASP A 80 -9.12 7.65 -6.05
N MET A 81 -8.60 6.66 -6.79
CA MET A 81 -7.29 6.05 -6.51
C MET A 81 -6.15 7.05 -6.69
N ARG A 82 -6.22 7.87 -7.75
CA ARG A 82 -5.22 8.90 -8.05
C ARG A 82 -5.24 9.99 -6.98
N TYR A 83 -6.42 10.49 -6.65
CA TYR A 83 -6.62 11.52 -5.62
C TYR A 83 -6.17 11.02 -4.25
N TRP A 84 -6.54 9.79 -3.87
CA TRP A 84 -6.09 9.19 -2.63
C TRP A 84 -4.57 9.10 -2.54
N TRP A 85 -3.91 8.63 -3.59
CA TRP A 85 -2.45 8.49 -3.61
C TRP A 85 -1.74 9.84 -3.52
N ALA A 86 -2.20 10.84 -4.27
CA ALA A 86 -1.68 12.21 -4.18
C ALA A 86 -1.74 12.75 -2.75
N ASN A 87 -2.89 12.59 -2.07
CA ASN A 87 -3.04 13.01 -0.67
C ASN A 87 -2.12 12.25 0.30
N GLU A 88 -1.92 10.94 0.10
CA GLU A 88 -1.00 10.17 0.96
C GLU A 88 0.46 10.58 0.76
N VAL A 89 0.86 10.96 -0.46
CA VAL A 89 2.17 11.51 -0.76
C VAL A 89 2.37 12.86 -0.06
N GLU A 90 1.41 13.78 -0.18
CA GLU A 90 1.45 15.08 0.51
C GLU A 90 1.54 14.92 2.02
N ARG A 91 0.74 14.02 2.61
CA ARG A 91 0.80 13.70 4.03
C ARG A 91 2.16 13.15 4.46
N ALA A 92 2.78 12.32 3.63
CA ALA A 92 4.11 11.78 3.90
C ALA A 92 5.18 12.88 3.89
N HIS A 93 5.13 13.80 2.91
CA HIS A 93 6.01 14.97 2.85
C HIS A 93 5.84 15.88 4.06
N ALA A 94 4.59 16.19 4.44
CA ALA A 94 4.32 17.00 5.63
C ALA A 94 4.85 16.35 6.92
N ARG A 95 4.68 15.03 7.09
CA ARG A 95 5.23 14.29 8.24
C ARG A 95 6.77 14.33 8.27
N ALA A 96 7.42 14.19 7.12
CA ALA A 96 8.87 14.29 7.01
C ALA A 96 9.37 15.70 7.37
N ALA A 97 8.72 16.75 6.88
CA ALA A 97 9.06 18.13 7.21
C ALA A 97 8.94 18.41 8.72
N ILE A 98 7.86 17.93 9.36
CA ILE A 98 7.67 18.06 10.81
C ILE A 98 8.77 17.31 11.58
N ALA A 99 9.17 16.13 11.12
CA ALA A 99 10.24 15.36 11.75
C ALA A 99 11.59 16.09 11.68
N GLU A 100 11.93 16.68 10.52
CA GLU A 100 13.14 17.49 10.35
C GLU A 100 13.12 18.75 11.22
N MET A 101 11.98 19.45 11.30
CA MET A 101 11.83 20.61 12.20
C MET A 101 12.04 20.23 13.67
N LYS A 102 11.46 19.10 14.12
CA LYS A 102 11.65 18.60 15.48
C LYS A 102 13.11 18.25 15.76
N LYS A 103 13.78 17.60 14.81
CA LYS A 103 15.21 17.25 14.91
C LYS A 103 16.09 18.50 14.99
N ALA A 104 15.82 19.52 14.16
CA ALA A 104 16.54 20.78 14.18
C ALA A 104 16.34 21.53 15.51
N LYS A 105 15.13 21.53 16.06
CA LYS A 105 14.84 22.12 17.38
C LYS A 105 15.63 21.42 18.49
N ALA A 106 15.61 20.08 18.53
CA ALA A 106 16.35 19.31 19.51
C ALA A 106 17.87 19.52 19.43
N ALA A 107 18.42 19.62 18.21
CA ALA A 107 19.84 19.92 18.01
C ALA A 107 20.23 21.32 18.52
N LYS A 108 19.35 22.31 18.36
CA LYS A 108 19.56 23.67 18.85
C LYS A 108 19.51 23.75 20.38
N GLU A 109 18.60 23.01 21.02
CA GLU A 109 18.49 22.91 22.49
C GLU A 109 19.74 22.25 23.08
N ALA A 110 20.22 21.13 22.49
CA ALA A 110 21.43 20.45 22.94
C ALA A 110 22.72 21.28 22.79
N SER A 111 22.78 22.19 21.82
CA SER A 111 23.93 23.10 21.64
C SER A 111 23.87 24.36 22.53
N SER A 112 22.75 24.59 23.24
CA SER A 112 22.57 25.74 24.14
C SER A 112 22.85 25.40 25.60
N GLU A 113 23.02 24.12 25.95
CA GLU A 113 23.34 23.62 27.29
C GLU A 113 24.84 23.33 27.50
N VAL A 114 25.69 23.61 26.49
CA VAL A 114 27.16 23.53 26.52
C VAL A 114 27.74 24.92 26.36
#